data_AF-A0A564YIW4-F1
#
_entry.id   AF-A0A564YIW4-F1
#
_cell.length_a   1.000
_cell.length_b   1.000
_cell.length_c   1.000
_cell.angle_alpha   90.00
_cell.angle_beta   90.00
_cell.angle_gamma   90.00
#
_symmetry.space_group_name_H-M   'P 1'
#
loop_
_entity.id
_entity.type
_entity.pdbx_description
1 polymer ?
#
loop_
_entity_poly.entity_id
_entity_poly.type
_entity_poly.pdbx_seq_one_letter_code
_entity_poly.pdbx_strand_id
1 'polypeptide(L)'
;MIPFTNRCCPPGGSCSSTLDSWFDLNATAQSTSSEPLKLNPTFAHRIAEVVRNYAKLRDRLLLVDFTTVEEYLVKLRWICRLLSQEDVCQNGSLLYLAAAVSDFFVPREVMPQHKLHASSEVEEQGANGSFKCEPDGSLTIHLAPVPKVLGLIVSKWAPRTMVVSFKLETDPEVVLERAKSAMKRYGTHAVIANLLHTRKHEAWIIHNLGEIGGKDLQHITLTSSQSAYQSSNPATDIEEVLIQRISDLHSYFLEQRK
;
A
#
# COMPACT_ATOMS: atom_id res chain seq x y z
N MET A 1 -7.08 -22.24 -3.95
CA MET A 1 -5.78 -22.29 -4.65
C MET A 1 -5.72 -21.13 -5.64
N ILE A 2 -5.28 -19.95 -5.20
CA ILE A 2 -4.70 -18.89 -6.05
C ILE A 2 -3.71 -18.12 -5.16
N PRO A 3 -2.38 -18.25 -5.34
CA PRO A 3 -1.44 -17.34 -4.70
C PRO A 3 -0.47 -16.70 -5.70
N PHE A 4 -0.89 -16.46 -6.94
CA PHE A 4 -0.09 -15.71 -7.91
C PHE A 4 -0.99 -14.70 -8.62
N THR A 5 -1.16 -13.53 -8.01
CA THR A 5 -1.63 -12.35 -8.75
C THR A 5 -0.59 -12.00 -9.81
N ASN A 6 -1.02 -11.59 -11.01
CA ASN A 6 -0.24 -11.24 -12.21
C ASN A 6 0.77 -10.06 -12.05
N ARG A 7 1.37 -9.88 -10.87
CA ARG A 7 2.32 -8.79 -10.54
C ARG A 7 3.68 -9.30 -10.08
N CYS A 8 4.02 -10.56 -10.37
CA CYS A 8 5.40 -11.03 -10.24
C CYS A 8 6.17 -10.62 -11.51
N CYS A 9 6.58 -9.36 -11.60
CA CYS A 9 7.61 -8.95 -12.55
C CYS A 9 8.99 -9.32 -11.96
N PRO A 10 9.92 -9.89 -12.74
CA PRO A 10 11.30 -10.04 -12.31
C PRO A 10 11.89 -8.67 -11.94
N PRO A 11 12.75 -8.59 -10.91
CA PRO A 11 13.45 -7.37 -10.57
C PRO A 11 14.36 -6.93 -11.74
N GLY A 12 14.24 -5.66 -12.16
CA GLY A 12 15.06 -5.06 -13.22
C GLY A 12 14.46 -5.07 -14.63
N GLY A 13 13.23 -5.59 -14.82
CA GLY A 13 12.56 -5.58 -16.12
C GLY A 13 11.77 -4.29 -16.40
N SER A 14 11.90 -3.78 -17.63
CA SER A 14 10.87 -2.95 -18.29
C SER A 14 9.49 -3.64 -18.18
N CYS A 15 8.39 -2.87 -18.28
CA CYS A 15 6.98 -3.28 -18.14
C CYS A 15 6.50 -4.40 -19.10
N SER A 16 7.41 -5.10 -19.78
CA SER A 16 7.22 -6.20 -20.71
C SER A 16 7.93 -7.49 -20.24
N SER A 17 7.93 -7.78 -18.94
CA SER A 17 8.39 -9.10 -18.46
C SER A 17 7.22 -10.07 -18.43
N THR A 18 7.13 -10.91 -19.46
CA THR A 18 6.15 -12.00 -19.52
C THR A 18 6.50 -13.10 -18.53
N LEU A 19 5.50 -13.91 -18.16
CA LEU A 19 5.64 -15.08 -17.28
C LEU A 19 6.77 -16.01 -17.76
N ASP A 20 7.04 -16.01 -19.06
CA ASP A 20 8.13 -16.71 -19.76
C ASP A 20 9.52 -16.41 -19.20
N SER A 21 9.77 -15.19 -18.71
CA SER A 21 11.08 -14.82 -18.15
C SER A 21 11.45 -15.60 -16.88
N TRP A 22 10.46 -16.14 -16.18
CA TRP A 22 10.63 -16.96 -14.98
C TRP A 22 11.01 -18.42 -15.28
N PHE A 23 10.74 -18.88 -16.51
CA PHE A 23 10.92 -20.27 -16.92
C PHE A 23 11.96 -20.39 -18.03
N ASP A 24 12.72 -21.49 -18.04
CA ASP A 24 13.68 -21.77 -19.11
C ASP A 24 12.96 -22.39 -20.32
N LEU A 25 12.26 -21.55 -21.09
CA LEU A 25 11.49 -21.99 -22.26
C LEU A 25 12.37 -22.34 -23.47
N ASN A 26 13.62 -21.84 -23.51
CA ASN A 26 14.56 -22.16 -24.59
C ASN A 26 15.03 -23.62 -24.51
N ALA A 27 15.08 -24.20 -23.31
CA ALA A 27 15.37 -25.62 -23.12
C ALA A 27 14.18 -26.55 -23.47
N THR A 28 12.95 -26.04 -23.47
CA THR A 28 11.73 -26.86 -23.66
C THR A 28 11.28 -26.97 -25.12
N ALA A 29 11.81 -26.13 -26.02
CA ALA A 29 11.46 -26.17 -27.45
C ALA A 29 12.05 -27.38 -28.21
N GLN A 30 12.94 -28.17 -27.58
CA GLN A 30 13.60 -29.33 -28.19
C GLN A 30 13.12 -30.69 -27.63
N SER A 31 12.19 -30.72 -26.67
CA SER A 31 11.74 -31.97 -26.04
C SER A 31 10.29 -32.32 -26.38
N THR A 32 10.12 -33.49 -27.02
CA THR A 32 8.83 -34.16 -27.17
C THR A 32 8.33 -34.63 -25.80
N SER A 33 7.29 -33.97 -25.29
CA SER A 33 6.36 -34.39 -24.22
C SER A 33 6.94 -35.06 -22.94
N SER A 34 6.77 -34.33 -21.82
CA SER A 34 6.76 -34.76 -20.40
C SER A 34 7.93 -34.36 -19.49
N GLU A 35 8.92 -33.58 -19.94
CA GLU A 35 9.85 -32.98 -18.97
C GLU A 35 9.18 -31.84 -18.18
N PRO A 36 9.32 -31.82 -16.84
CA PRO A 36 8.76 -30.74 -16.03
C PRO A 36 9.46 -29.42 -16.36
N LEU A 37 8.66 -28.36 -16.55
CA LEU A 37 9.13 -26.99 -16.77
C LEU A 37 10.17 -26.60 -15.71
N LYS A 38 11.38 -26.29 -16.15
CA LYS A 38 12.49 -25.88 -15.28
C LYS A 38 12.44 -24.37 -15.09
N LEU A 39 12.62 -23.93 -13.84
CA LEU A 39 12.80 -22.52 -13.52
C LEU A 39 14.10 -22.02 -14.14
N ASN A 40 14.07 -20.78 -14.62
CA ASN A 40 15.27 -20.11 -15.10
C ASN A 40 16.34 -20.10 -13.97
N PRO A 41 17.56 -20.66 -14.19
CA PRO A 41 18.60 -20.76 -13.16
C PRO A 41 18.97 -19.41 -12.53
N THR A 42 18.87 -18.31 -13.29
CA THR A 42 19.13 -16.95 -12.81
C THR A 42 18.18 -16.54 -11.68
N PHE A 43 16.92 -16.96 -11.75
CA PHE A 43 15.89 -16.60 -10.77
C PHE A 43 15.58 -17.74 -9.79
N ALA A 44 15.96 -18.97 -10.11
CA ALA A 44 15.63 -20.16 -9.36
C ALA A 44 16.02 -20.04 -7.87
N HIS A 45 17.18 -19.48 -7.56
CA HIS A 45 17.61 -19.26 -6.17
C HIS A 45 16.65 -18.34 -5.42
N ARG A 46 16.35 -17.15 -5.98
CA ARG A 46 15.47 -16.15 -5.36
C ARG A 46 14.04 -16.67 -5.22
N ILE A 47 13.52 -17.37 -6.22
CA ILE A 47 12.18 -17.99 -6.16
C ILE A 47 12.14 -19.05 -5.07
N ALA A 48 13.14 -19.93 -5.02
CA ALA A 48 13.20 -20.99 -4.02
C ALA A 48 13.27 -20.40 -2.60
N GLU A 49 14.02 -19.31 -2.41
CA GLU A 49 14.06 -18.57 -1.15
C GLU A 49 12.69 -17.98 -0.78
N VAL A 50 12.02 -17.28 -1.70
CA VAL A 50 10.68 -16.70 -1.47
C VAL A 50 9.66 -17.79 -1.14
N VAL A 51 9.66 -18.90 -1.88
CA VAL A 51 8.74 -20.03 -1.63
C VAL A 51 9.00 -20.66 -0.27
N ARG A 52 10.27 -20.84 0.14
CA ARG A 52 10.62 -21.34 1.48
C ARG A 52 10.16 -20.38 2.56
N ASN A 53 10.35 -19.07 2.38
CA ASN A 53 9.94 -18.05 3.34
C ASN A 53 8.41 -17.99 3.46
N TYR A 54 7.69 -18.03 2.33
CA TYR A 54 6.24 -18.13 2.33
C TYR A 54 5.76 -19.39 3.05
N ALA A 55 6.34 -20.56 2.76
CA ALA A 55 5.96 -21.81 3.43
C ALA A 55 6.14 -21.75 4.95
N LYS A 56 7.20 -21.07 5.44
CA LYS A 56 7.46 -20.86 6.88
C LYS A 56 6.50 -19.88 7.55
N LEU A 57 6.05 -18.86 6.81
CA LEU A 57 5.30 -17.72 7.36
C LEU A 57 3.80 -17.76 7.04
N ARG A 58 3.34 -18.70 6.21
CA ARG A 58 1.96 -18.76 5.70
C ARG A 58 0.91 -18.75 6.82
N ASP A 59 1.18 -19.40 7.94
CA ASP A 59 0.22 -19.50 9.07
C ASP A 59 0.16 -18.20 9.89
N ARG A 60 1.01 -17.21 9.56
CA ARG A 60 1.04 -15.85 10.12
C ARG A 60 0.66 -14.78 9.10
N LEU A 61 0.23 -15.17 7.90
CA LEU A 61 -0.12 -14.27 6.80
C LEU A 61 -1.58 -14.51 6.38
N LEU A 62 -2.41 -13.48 6.56
CA LEU A 62 -3.78 -13.48 6.04
C LEU A 62 -3.88 -12.51 4.86
N LEU A 63 -4.30 -13.02 3.71
CA LEU A 63 -4.54 -12.21 2.51
C LEU A 63 -6.03 -11.88 2.42
N VAL A 64 -6.34 -10.58 2.40
CA VAL A 64 -7.71 -10.06 2.27
C VAL A 64 -7.76 -9.11 1.09
N ASP A 65 -8.34 -9.56 -0.01
CA ASP A 65 -8.44 -8.77 -1.23
C ASP A 65 -9.53 -7.71 -1.13
N PHE A 66 -9.37 -6.61 -1.86
CA PHE A 66 -10.42 -5.60 -2.09
C PHE A 66 -10.26 -5.01 -3.48
N THR A 67 -11.35 -4.53 -4.07
CA THR A 67 -11.32 -3.87 -5.39
C THR A 67 -11.80 -2.43 -5.35
N THR A 68 -12.90 -2.17 -4.64
CA THR A 68 -13.53 -0.84 -4.59
C THR A 68 -13.12 -0.08 -3.33
N VAL A 69 -13.25 1.26 -3.38
CA VAL A 69 -13.04 2.11 -2.19
C VAL A 69 -14.02 1.77 -1.06
N GLU A 70 -15.25 1.39 -1.40
CA GLU A 70 -16.25 0.98 -0.42
C GLU A 70 -15.84 -0.32 0.30
N GLU A 71 -15.42 -1.34 -0.46
CA GLU A 71 -14.91 -2.58 0.12
C GLU A 71 -13.71 -2.31 1.04
N TYR A 72 -12.77 -1.47 0.60
CA TYR A 72 -11.63 -1.07 1.39
C TYR A 72 -12.06 -0.45 2.73
N LEU A 73 -12.97 0.53 2.70
CA LEU A 73 -13.43 1.22 3.90
C LEU A 73 -14.17 0.30 4.87
N VAL A 74 -15.05 -0.56 4.35
CA VAL A 74 -15.81 -1.52 5.17
C VAL A 74 -14.86 -2.54 5.80
N LYS A 75 -13.97 -3.15 5.01
CA LYS A 75 -13.00 -4.15 5.51
C LYS A 75 -12.04 -3.52 6.53
N LEU A 76 -11.52 -2.32 6.24
CA LEU A 76 -10.66 -1.59 7.17
C LEU A 76 -11.36 -1.33 8.51
N ARG A 77 -12.63 -0.90 8.49
CA ARG A 77 -13.41 -0.69 9.71
C ARG A 77 -13.53 -1.98 10.54
N TRP A 78 -13.84 -3.12 9.90
CA TRP A 78 -13.97 -4.40 10.60
C TRP A 78 -12.62 -4.86 11.18
N ILE A 79 -11.54 -4.76 10.42
CA ILE A 79 -10.19 -5.08 10.91
C ILE A 79 -9.85 -4.20 12.12
N CYS A 80 -10.08 -2.88 12.06
CA CYS A 80 -9.84 -1.99 13.19
C CYS A 80 -10.63 -2.41 14.44
N ARG A 81 -11.90 -2.81 14.29
CA ARG A 81 -12.71 -3.30 15.41
C ARG A 81 -12.15 -4.56 16.04
N LEU A 82 -11.63 -5.49 15.22
CA LEU A 82 -10.98 -6.70 15.72
C LEU A 82 -9.67 -6.37 16.46
N LEU A 83 -8.85 -5.47 15.91
CA LEU A 83 -7.60 -5.01 16.56
C LEU A 83 -7.84 -4.28 17.89
N SER A 84 -9.03 -3.73 18.10
CA SER A 84 -9.45 -3.13 19.38
C SER A 84 -9.83 -4.14 20.45
N GLN A 85 -10.07 -5.41 20.09
CA GLN A 85 -10.45 -6.42 21.08
C GLN A 85 -9.21 -6.89 21.84
N GLU A 86 -9.28 -6.85 23.17
CA GLU A 86 -8.12 -7.12 24.02
C GLU A 86 -7.65 -8.57 23.94
N ASP A 87 -8.57 -9.51 23.73
CA ASP A 87 -8.28 -10.92 23.55
C ASP A 87 -7.50 -11.23 22.27
N VAL A 88 -7.64 -10.39 21.24
CA VAL A 88 -6.97 -10.59 19.93
C VAL A 88 -5.58 -9.97 19.90
N CYS A 89 -5.39 -8.78 20.48
CA CYS A 89 -4.16 -7.98 20.33
C CYS A 89 -3.54 -7.55 21.67
N GLN A 90 -3.34 -8.50 22.59
CA GLN A 90 -2.77 -8.23 23.93
C GLN A 90 -1.39 -7.59 23.89
N ASN A 91 -0.54 -8.04 22.97
CA ASN A 91 0.85 -7.57 22.82
C ASN A 91 0.97 -6.28 21.99
N GLY A 92 -0.15 -5.63 21.69
CA GLY A 92 -0.21 -4.45 20.86
C GLY A 92 -0.45 -4.75 19.38
N SER A 93 -0.86 -3.72 18.64
CA SER A 93 -1.16 -3.81 17.22
C SER A 93 -0.65 -2.58 16.47
N LEU A 94 -0.39 -2.76 15.18
CA LEU A 94 0.06 -1.71 14.26
C LEU A 94 -0.74 -1.77 12.95
N LEU A 95 -1.19 -0.60 12.49
CA LEU A 95 -1.80 -0.40 11.17
C LEU A 95 -0.82 0.36 10.29
N TYR A 96 -0.37 -0.29 9.21
CA TYR A 96 0.51 0.27 8.18
C TYR A 96 -0.28 0.57 6.91
N LEU A 97 -0.80 1.80 6.78
CA LEU A 97 -1.79 2.18 5.77
C LEU A 97 -1.13 2.70 4.48
N ALA A 98 -0.58 1.78 3.69
CA ALA A 98 0.12 2.08 2.43
C ALA A 98 -0.76 2.07 1.15
N ALA A 99 -2.06 1.82 1.28
CA ALA A 99 -2.96 1.77 0.14
C ALA A 99 -3.18 3.17 -0.47
N ALA A 100 -3.16 3.26 -1.81
CA ALA A 100 -3.59 4.46 -2.53
C ALA A 100 -5.12 4.48 -2.63
N VAL A 101 -5.77 5.10 -1.64
CA VAL A 101 -7.23 5.18 -1.54
C VAL A 101 -7.74 6.34 -2.38
N SER A 102 -8.81 6.12 -3.15
CA SER A 102 -9.46 7.18 -3.92
C SER A 102 -9.91 8.33 -3.01
N ASP A 103 -9.65 9.57 -3.42
CA ASP A 103 -10.13 10.75 -2.70
C ASP A 103 -11.60 11.09 -3.00
N PHE A 104 -12.10 10.63 -4.15
CA PHE A 104 -13.45 10.85 -4.63
C PHE A 104 -14.08 9.55 -5.12
N PHE A 105 -15.42 9.46 -5.09
CA PHE A 105 -16.20 8.30 -5.52
C PHE A 105 -17.56 8.71 -6.07
N VAL A 106 -18.23 7.78 -6.76
CA VAL A 106 -19.62 7.93 -7.20
C VAL A 106 -20.53 7.22 -6.19
N PRO A 107 -21.46 7.92 -5.51
CA PRO A 107 -22.43 7.28 -4.62
C PRO A 107 -23.29 6.24 -5.35
N ARG A 108 -23.65 5.15 -4.68
CA ARG A 108 -24.42 4.06 -5.29
C ARG A 108 -25.80 4.51 -5.76
N GLU A 109 -26.38 5.47 -5.05
CA GLU A 109 -27.70 6.04 -5.32
C GLU A 109 -27.75 6.76 -6.67
N VAL A 110 -26.59 7.23 -7.15
CA VAL A 110 -26.45 7.97 -8.42
C VAL A 110 -25.60 7.20 -9.46
N MET A 111 -25.22 5.95 -9.16
CA MET A 111 -24.38 5.15 -10.04
C MET A 111 -25.20 4.57 -11.21
N PRO A 112 -24.84 4.84 -12.47
CA PRO A 112 -25.53 4.28 -13.63
C PRO A 112 -25.43 2.75 -13.64
N GLN A 113 -26.55 2.09 -13.92
CA GLN A 113 -26.59 0.63 -14.06
C GLN A 113 -26.02 0.14 -15.39
N HIS A 114 -26.12 0.98 -16.42
CA HIS A 114 -25.70 0.65 -17.78
C HIS A 114 -24.58 1.59 -18.23
N LYS A 115 -23.89 1.16 -19.29
CA LYS A 115 -22.82 1.94 -19.94
C LYS A 115 -23.35 3.32 -20.33
N LEU A 116 -22.57 4.36 -20.06
CA LEU A 116 -22.85 5.71 -20.54
C LEU A 116 -22.64 5.79 -22.06
N HIS A 117 -23.60 6.38 -22.77
CA HIS A 117 -23.57 6.57 -24.21
C HIS A 117 -23.43 8.05 -24.55
N ALA A 118 -22.51 8.39 -25.45
CA ALA A 118 -22.24 9.79 -25.83
C ALA A 118 -23.39 10.44 -26.64
N SER A 119 -24.25 9.63 -27.26
CA SER A 119 -25.37 10.08 -28.09
C SER A 119 -26.69 10.19 -27.35
N SER A 120 -26.73 9.78 -26.08
CA SER A 120 -27.91 9.92 -25.26
C SER A 120 -27.80 11.25 -24.55
N GLU A 121 -28.73 12.16 -24.82
CA GLU A 121 -29.13 13.11 -23.77
C GLU A 121 -29.41 12.21 -22.57
N VAL A 122 -28.54 12.25 -21.56
CA VAL A 122 -28.78 11.52 -20.32
C VAL A 122 -30.02 12.20 -19.77
N GLU A 123 -31.19 11.64 -20.08
CA GLU A 123 -32.45 12.12 -19.54
C GLU A 123 -32.24 12.29 -18.05
N GLU A 124 -32.71 13.42 -17.51
CA GLU A 124 -32.57 13.87 -16.12
C GLU A 124 -33.11 12.89 -15.06
N GLN A 125 -33.43 11.65 -15.46
CA GLN A 125 -34.00 10.59 -14.65
C GLN A 125 -32.94 9.71 -13.96
N GLY A 126 -31.64 9.95 -14.18
CA GLY A 126 -30.54 9.38 -13.42
C GLY A 126 -30.04 10.29 -12.30
N ALA A 127 -30.76 10.30 -11.17
CA ALA A 127 -30.40 10.87 -9.86
C ALA A 127 -29.32 11.99 -9.83
N ASN A 128 -29.79 13.24 -9.72
CA ASN A 128 -29.02 14.42 -9.28
C ASN A 128 -27.90 14.94 -10.20
N GLY A 129 -27.90 14.63 -11.49
CA GLY A 129 -26.99 15.28 -12.46
C GLY A 129 -25.51 14.91 -12.30
N SER A 130 -25.19 13.77 -11.68
CA SER A 130 -23.80 13.38 -11.45
C SER A 130 -23.04 12.97 -12.72
N PHE A 131 -23.74 12.66 -13.80
CA PHE A 131 -23.17 12.39 -15.12
C PHE A 131 -23.91 13.21 -16.16
N LYS A 132 -23.18 13.98 -16.95
CA LYS A 132 -23.77 14.84 -17.99
C LYS A 132 -22.98 14.69 -19.29
N CYS A 133 -23.66 14.20 -20.33
CA CYS A 133 -23.15 14.24 -21.70
C CYS A 133 -23.58 15.57 -22.33
N GLU A 134 -22.62 16.38 -22.74
CA GLU A 134 -22.87 17.65 -23.39
C GLU A 134 -23.14 17.45 -24.91
N PRO A 135 -23.83 18.38 -25.58
CA PRO A 135 -24.13 18.27 -27.02
C PRO A 135 -22.90 18.17 -27.93
N ASP A 136 -21.73 18.59 -27.46
CA ASP A 136 -20.46 18.45 -28.16
C ASP A 136 -19.80 17.06 -28.00
N GLY A 137 -20.46 16.15 -27.27
CA GLY A 137 -19.98 14.80 -26.98
C GLY A 137 -19.05 14.70 -25.76
N SER A 138 -18.80 15.79 -25.03
CA SER A 138 -18.01 15.75 -23.80
C SER A 138 -18.80 15.17 -22.61
N LEU A 139 -18.09 14.59 -21.65
CA LEU A 139 -18.67 13.96 -20.45
C LEU A 139 -18.19 14.69 -19.20
N THR A 140 -19.13 15.23 -18.44
CA THR A 140 -18.90 15.78 -17.10
C THR A 140 -19.30 14.74 -16.04
N ILE A 141 -18.41 14.49 -15.08
CA ILE A 141 -18.63 13.57 -13.97
C ILE A 141 -18.47 14.31 -12.65
N HIS A 142 -19.53 14.32 -11.83
CA HIS A 142 -19.48 14.82 -10.47
C HIS A 142 -19.17 13.68 -9.50
N LEU A 143 -18.08 13.84 -8.75
CA LEU A 143 -17.65 12.87 -7.75
C LEU A 143 -17.83 13.43 -6.34
N ALA A 144 -18.32 12.60 -5.43
CA ALA A 144 -18.41 12.93 -4.01
C ALA A 144 -17.06 12.67 -3.33
N PRO A 145 -16.66 13.47 -2.32
CA PRO A 145 -15.45 13.20 -1.55
C PRO A 145 -15.60 11.95 -0.69
N VAL A 146 -14.57 11.11 -0.65
CA VAL A 146 -14.53 9.94 0.22
C VAL A 146 -14.41 10.37 1.68
N PRO A 147 -15.21 9.79 2.61
CA PRO A 147 -15.12 10.10 4.03
C PRO A 147 -13.71 9.93 4.58
N LYS A 148 -13.19 10.94 5.27
CA LYS A 148 -11.83 10.90 5.84
C LYS A 148 -11.82 10.09 7.14
N VAL A 149 -11.63 8.78 7.02
CA VAL A 149 -11.75 7.83 8.15
C VAL A 149 -10.50 7.72 9.04
N LEU A 150 -9.33 8.22 8.62
CA LEU A 150 -8.09 8.08 9.40
C LEU A 150 -8.22 8.58 10.84
N GLY A 151 -8.86 9.73 11.05
CA GLY A 151 -9.12 10.25 12.39
C GLY A 151 -10.05 9.36 13.23
N LEU A 152 -10.99 8.65 12.60
CA LEU A 152 -11.86 7.70 13.28
C LEU A 152 -11.12 6.44 13.71
N ILE A 153 -10.08 6.01 12.97
CA ILE A 153 -9.23 4.87 13.35
C ILE A 153 -8.57 5.16 14.69
N VAL A 154 -7.88 6.30 14.79
CA VAL A 154 -7.15 6.69 16.00
C VAL A 154 -8.09 6.96 17.17
N SER A 155 -9.20 7.66 16.94
CA SER A 155 -10.07 8.11 18.04
C SER A 155 -11.10 7.10 18.50
N LYS A 156 -11.57 6.20 17.62
CA LYS A 156 -12.75 5.36 17.89
C LYS A 156 -12.58 3.90 17.50
N TRP A 157 -12.05 3.58 16.32
CA TRP A 157 -12.10 2.21 15.82
C TRP A 157 -10.96 1.34 16.35
N ALA A 158 -9.79 1.93 16.58
CA ALA A 158 -8.56 1.25 16.99
C ALA A 158 -7.65 2.16 17.88
N PRO A 159 -8.15 2.71 19.00
CA PRO A 159 -7.39 3.63 19.86
C PRO A 159 -6.19 2.98 20.56
N ARG A 160 -6.14 1.64 20.59
CA ARG A 160 -5.02 0.87 21.14
C ARG A 160 -3.92 0.55 20.13
N THR A 161 -4.14 0.87 18.86
CA THR A 161 -3.28 0.49 17.74
C THR A 161 -2.39 1.64 17.32
N MET A 162 -1.10 1.38 17.07
CA MET A 162 -0.25 2.37 16.43
C MET A 162 -0.66 2.52 14.97
N VAL A 163 -0.85 3.75 14.50
CA VAL A 163 -1.33 4.06 13.15
C VAL A 163 -0.24 4.79 12.39
N VAL A 164 0.28 4.14 11.35
CA VAL A 164 1.22 4.67 10.38
C VAL A 164 0.48 4.91 9.07
N SER A 165 0.51 6.14 8.57
CA SER A 165 -0.13 6.49 7.29
C SER A 165 0.89 6.91 6.24
N PHE A 166 0.50 6.86 4.97
CA PHE A 166 1.34 7.25 3.85
C PHE A 166 0.90 8.57 3.23
N LYS A 167 1.88 9.35 2.78
CA LYS A 167 1.68 10.57 1.99
C LYS A 167 2.57 10.55 0.75
N LEU A 168 1.96 10.20 -0.38
CA LEU A 168 2.61 10.23 -1.68
C LEU A 168 2.36 11.58 -2.34
N GLU A 169 3.42 12.24 -2.78
CA GLU A 169 3.35 13.52 -3.49
C GLU A 169 4.20 13.47 -4.77
N THR A 170 3.98 14.42 -5.68
CA THR A 170 4.82 14.60 -6.87
C THR A 170 5.72 15.82 -6.78
N ASP A 171 5.37 16.76 -5.91
CA ASP A 171 6.04 18.03 -5.72
C ASP A 171 6.88 18.01 -4.42
N PRO A 172 8.21 18.17 -4.50
CA PRO A 172 9.10 18.17 -3.35
C PRO A 172 8.87 19.33 -2.39
N GLU A 173 8.31 20.47 -2.84
CA GLU A 173 8.14 21.65 -1.99
C GLU A 173 7.03 21.44 -0.96
N VAL A 174 6.02 20.62 -1.30
CA VAL A 174 4.82 20.42 -0.47
C VAL A 174 4.82 19.12 0.33
N VAL A 175 5.72 18.17 0.03
CA VAL A 175 5.65 16.79 0.60
C VAL A 175 5.70 16.76 2.12
N LEU A 176 6.64 17.48 2.71
CA LEU A 176 6.79 17.55 4.17
C LEU A 176 5.66 18.34 4.82
N GLU A 177 5.22 19.44 4.20
CA GLU A 177 4.13 20.26 4.71
C GLU A 177 2.80 19.47 4.73
N ARG A 178 2.49 18.77 3.63
CA ARG A 178 1.28 17.94 3.51
C ARG A 178 1.33 16.74 4.45
N ALA A 179 2.49 16.15 4.67
CA ALA A 179 2.67 15.06 5.63
C ALA A 179 2.42 15.53 7.07
N LYS A 180 3.04 16.65 7.49
CA LYS A 180 2.81 17.26 8.82
C LYS A 180 1.34 17.65 9.01
N SER A 181 0.73 18.26 7.99
CA SER A 181 -0.68 18.64 8.01
C SER A 181 -1.62 17.44 8.15
N ALA A 182 -1.33 16.35 7.44
CA ALA A 182 -2.09 15.10 7.56
C ALA A 182 -1.96 14.48 8.96
N MET A 183 -0.74 14.43 9.51
CA MET A 183 -0.50 13.94 10.86
C MET A 183 -1.31 14.71 11.90
N LYS A 184 -1.25 16.06 11.84
CA LYS A 184 -2.01 16.94 12.74
C LYS A 184 -3.52 16.78 12.58
N ARG A 185 -4.01 16.68 11.34
CA ARG A 185 -5.45 16.56 11.05
C ARG A 185 -6.06 15.26 11.55
N TYR A 186 -5.33 14.15 11.40
CA TYR A 186 -5.87 12.82 11.70
C TYR A 186 -5.39 12.24 13.03
N GLY A 187 -4.39 12.86 13.67
CA GLY A 187 -3.81 12.38 14.92
C GLY A 187 -3.07 11.04 14.76
N THR A 188 -2.62 10.70 13.56
CA THR A 188 -1.83 9.47 13.34
C THR A 188 -0.51 9.55 14.09
N HIS A 189 0.01 8.39 14.47
CA HIS A 189 1.23 8.28 15.28
C HIS A 189 2.50 8.52 14.45
N ALA A 190 2.45 8.08 13.18
CA ALA A 190 3.50 8.36 12.20
C ALA A 190 2.92 8.57 10.79
N VAL A 191 3.66 9.32 9.97
CA VAL A 191 3.42 9.51 8.54
C VAL A 191 4.71 9.21 7.79
N ILE A 192 4.64 8.30 6.83
CA ILE A 192 5.70 8.05 5.86
C ILE A 192 5.37 8.87 4.61
N ALA A 193 6.22 9.84 4.29
CA ALA A 193 6.09 10.68 3.12
C ALA A 193 7.11 10.28 2.04
N ASN A 194 6.72 10.33 0.77
CA ASN A 194 7.60 10.00 -0.34
C ASN A 194 7.18 10.71 -1.62
N LEU A 195 8.14 10.89 -2.53
CA LEU A 195 7.87 11.42 -3.88
C LEU A 195 7.66 10.28 -4.87
N LEU A 196 6.71 10.44 -5.80
CA LEU A 196 6.38 9.39 -6.78
C LEU A 196 7.59 8.85 -7.54
N HIS A 197 8.53 9.73 -7.89
CA HIS A 197 9.71 9.40 -8.69
C HIS A 197 10.87 8.81 -7.86
N THR A 198 11.00 9.15 -6.57
CA THR A 198 12.05 8.61 -5.68
C THR A 198 11.56 7.57 -4.67
N ARG A 199 10.27 7.20 -4.68
CA ARG A 199 9.64 6.34 -3.64
C ARG A 199 10.31 5.00 -3.34
N LYS A 200 11.13 4.47 -4.25
CA LYS A 200 11.87 3.21 -4.06
C LYS A 200 13.21 3.40 -3.34
N HIS A 201 13.68 4.64 -3.22
CA HIS A 201 15.02 4.95 -2.73
C HIS A 201 15.03 6.06 -1.68
N GLU A 202 13.93 6.79 -1.51
CA GLU A 202 13.83 7.89 -0.57
C GLU A 202 12.46 7.98 0.10
N ALA A 203 12.46 8.24 1.40
CA ALA A 203 11.26 8.50 2.19
C ALA A 203 11.58 9.34 3.44
N TRP A 204 10.56 9.99 3.99
CA TRP A 204 10.62 10.70 5.27
C TRP A 204 9.65 10.07 6.26
N ILE A 205 10.11 9.79 7.47
CA ILE A 205 9.25 9.38 8.59
C ILE A 205 9.05 10.60 9.49
N ILE A 206 7.80 10.96 9.73
CA ILE A 206 7.39 11.99 10.69
C ILE A 206 6.59 11.30 11.78
N HIS A 207 6.87 11.55 13.06
CA HIS A 207 6.09 10.97 14.16
C HIS A 207 5.85 11.95 15.30
N ASN A 208 4.81 11.69 16.10
CA ASN A 208 4.45 12.50 17.27
C ASN A 208 4.55 11.74 18.61
N LEU A 209 5.27 10.62 18.62
CA LEU A 209 5.45 9.77 19.80
C LEU A 209 6.38 10.38 20.88
N GLY A 210 6.93 11.57 20.68
CA GLY A 210 7.91 12.17 21.59
C GLY A 210 9.33 12.20 21.01
N GLU A 211 10.28 12.80 21.73
CA GLU A 211 11.67 12.93 21.28
C GLU A 211 12.44 11.62 21.43
N ILE A 212 12.26 10.71 20.46
CA ILE A 212 13.14 9.53 20.34
C ILE A 212 14.43 10.00 19.67
N GLY A 213 15.48 10.25 20.45
CA GLY A 213 16.78 10.72 19.92
C GLY A 213 16.77 12.16 19.40
N GLY A 214 15.84 13.00 19.86
CA GLY A 214 15.81 14.44 19.57
C GLY A 214 15.34 14.84 18.16
N LYS A 215 14.76 13.93 17.38
CA LYS A 215 14.22 14.23 16.03
C LYS A 215 12.88 13.55 15.80
N ASP A 216 11.85 14.35 15.54
CA ASP A 216 10.50 13.93 15.10
C ASP A 216 10.41 13.62 13.59
N LEU A 217 11.46 14.00 12.85
CA LEU A 217 11.63 13.82 11.41
C LEU A 217 12.90 13.03 11.10
N GLN A 218 12.75 11.93 10.36
CA GLN A 218 13.86 11.12 9.86
C GLN A 218 13.79 11.05 8.33
N HIS A 219 14.88 11.40 7.65
CA HIS A 219 15.04 11.25 6.21
C HIS A 219 15.81 9.97 5.92
N ILE A 220 15.26 9.13 5.05
CA ILE A 220 15.82 7.83 4.68
C ILE A 220 16.15 7.87 3.20
N THR A 221 17.39 7.51 2.87
CA THR A 221 17.86 7.38 1.48
C THR A 221 18.67 6.10 1.33
N LEU A 222 18.29 5.26 0.37
CA LEU A 222 19.13 4.16 -0.09
C LEU A 222 20.26 4.74 -0.95
N THR A 223 21.39 5.07 -0.33
CA THR A 223 22.62 5.35 -1.08
C THR A 223 23.35 4.03 -1.32
N SER A 224 23.71 3.75 -2.57
CA SER A 224 24.53 2.58 -2.95
C SER A 224 25.87 2.49 -2.22
N SER A 225 26.28 3.54 -1.50
CA SER A 225 27.53 3.67 -0.75
C SER A 225 27.40 3.64 0.78
N GLN A 226 26.22 3.90 1.37
CA GLN A 226 26.03 3.82 2.84
C GLN A 226 25.85 2.39 3.34
N SER A 227 25.62 1.46 2.42
CA SER A 227 25.42 0.05 2.70
C SER A 227 26.75 -0.74 2.85
N ALA A 228 27.90 -0.06 2.74
CA ALA A 228 29.23 -0.66 2.77
C ALA A 228 29.94 -0.56 4.14
N TYR A 229 29.47 0.27 5.07
CA TYR A 229 30.20 0.53 6.33
C TYR A 229 29.46 0.16 7.61
N GLN A 230 28.17 -0.16 7.58
CA GLN A 230 27.43 -0.62 8.75
C GLN A 230 26.43 -1.70 8.35
N SER A 231 26.64 -2.92 8.86
CA SER A 231 25.93 -4.18 8.60
C SER A 231 26.54 -5.07 7.50
N SER A 232 26.68 -6.35 7.82
CA SER A 232 27.23 -7.42 6.97
C SER A 232 26.33 -7.80 5.78
N ASN A 233 25.21 -7.09 5.60
CA ASN A 233 24.37 -7.18 4.41
C ASN A 233 23.78 -5.79 4.11
N PRO A 234 24.09 -5.18 2.94
CA PRO A 234 23.48 -3.92 2.53
C PRO A 234 21.96 -4.08 2.37
N ALA A 235 21.17 -3.14 2.89
CA ALA A 235 19.72 -3.17 2.71
C ALA A 235 19.38 -3.13 1.21
N THR A 236 18.58 -4.10 0.76
CA THR A 236 18.30 -4.27 -0.67
C THR A 236 17.13 -3.41 -1.15
N ASP A 237 16.16 -3.21 -0.27
CA ASP A 237 14.91 -2.49 -0.52
C ASP A 237 14.66 -1.46 0.61
N ILE A 238 14.01 -0.33 0.28
CA ILE A 238 13.80 0.76 1.25
C ILE A 238 12.86 0.32 2.37
N GLU A 239 11.99 -0.63 2.06
CA GLU A 239 11.08 -1.27 2.99
C GLU A 239 11.80 -1.94 4.16
N GLU A 240 12.99 -2.51 3.96
CA GLU A 240 13.78 -3.10 5.07
C GLU A 240 14.13 -2.03 6.12
N VAL A 241 14.59 -0.87 5.65
CA VAL A 241 14.92 0.27 6.52
C VAL A 241 13.67 0.84 7.17
N LEU A 242 12.59 1.02 6.40
CA LEU A 242 11.32 1.53 6.93
C LEU A 242 10.73 0.61 8.00
N ILE A 243 10.68 -0.70 7.76
CA ILE A 243 10.14 -1.69 8.70
C ILE A 243 10.95 -1.69 9.99
N GLN A 244 12.27 -1.61 9.92
CA GLN A 244 13.10 -1.51 11.13
C GLN A 244 12.76 -0.27 11.95
N ARG A 245 12.74 0.92 11.31
CA ARG A 245 12.43 2.18 12.01
C ARG A 245 11.02 2.20 12.60
N ILE A 246 10.04 1.70 11.86
CA ILE A 246 8.65 1.61 12.34
C ILE A 246 8.52 0.61 13.49
N SER A 247 9.28 -0.48 13.49
CA SER A 247 9.30 -1.46 14.59
C SER A 247 9.90 -0.86 15.88
N ASP A 248 10.95 -0.05 15.74
CA ASP A 248 11.53 0.70 16.87
C ASP A 248 10.51 1.69 17.47
N LEU A 249 9.82 2.44 16.59
CA LEU A 249 8.75 3.35 17.01
C LEU A 249 7.56 2.61 17.65
N HIS A 250 7.23 1.41 17.17
CA HIS A 250 6.17 0.59 17.72
C HIS A 250 6.52 0.08 19.12
N SER A 251 7.76 -0.36 19.33
CA SER A 251 8.26 -0.78 20.65
C SER A 251 8.14 0.36 21.65
N TYR A 252 8.60 1.56 21.27
CA TYR A 252 8.47 2.76 22.10
C TYR A 252 7.01 3.12 22.38
N PHE A 253 6.13 3.05 21.37
CA PHE A 253 4.70 3.29 21.53
C PHE A 253 4.07 2.34 22.56
N LEU A 254 4.49 1.07 22.59
CA LEU A 254 3.98 0.11 23.58
C LEU A 254 4.52 0.38 24.98
N GLU A 255 5.77 0.83 25.12
CA GLU A 255 6.36 1.19 26.40
C GLU A 255 5.66 2.39 27.06
N GLN A 256 5.32 3.42 26.28
CA GLN A 256 4.59 4.60 26.78
C GLN A 256 3.15 4.31 27.25
N ARG A 257 2.63 3.11 26.96
CA ARG A 257 1.25 2.71 27.29
C ARG A 257 1.15 1.70 28.43
N LYS A 258 2.27 1.19 28.93
CA LYS A 258 2.33 0.36 30.14
C LYS A 258 2.24 1.25 31.37
#